data_AF-A0A3D4QFQ9-F1
#
_entry.id   AF-A0A3D4QFQ9-F1
#
_cell.length_a   1.000
_cell.length_b   1.000
_cell.length_c   1.000
_cell.angle_alpha   90.00
_cell.angle_beta   90.00
_cell.angle_gamma   90.00
#
_symmetry.space_group_name_H-M   'P 1'
#
loop_
_entity.id
_entity.type
_entity.pdbx_description
1 polymer ?
#
loop_
_entity_poly.entity_id
_entity_poly.type
_entity_poly.pdbx_seq_one_letter_code
_entity_poly.pdbx_strand_id
1 'polypeptide(L)' 'PSDEHGRLDLSETRQALKLGDKVRLIPGHCDPTVNLYDWYVGVRNGRVEALWQVTARGALT' A
#
# COMPACT_ATOMS: atom_id res chain seq x y z
N PRO A 1 -15.13 -11.01 -0.90
CA PRO A 1 -14.18 -10.86 0.23
C PRO A 1 -13.02 -11.83 0.07
N SER A 2 -11.80 -11.32 0.14
CA SER A 2 -10.57 -12.11 0.21
C SER A 2 -9.58 -11.34 1.06
N ASP A 3 -8.88 -12.05 1.94
CA ASP A 3 -8.01 -11.44 2.93
C ASP A 3 -6.72 -10.86 2.30
N GLU A 4 -6.24 -11.48 1.22
CA GLU A 4 -4.97 -11.13 0.56
C GLU A 4 -5.14 -10.78 -0.94
N HIS A 5 -6.36 -10.80 -1.46
CA HIS A 5 -6.63 -10.52 -2.88
C HIS A 5 -7.57 -9.33 -3.07
N GLY A 6 -7.14 -8.39 -3.91
CA GLY A 6 -7.99 -7.31 -4.45
C GLY A 6 -8.49 -7.64 -5.85
N ARG A 7 -9.63 -7.04 -6.24
CA ARG A 7 -10.09 -7.03 -7.63
C ARG A 7 -9.96 -5.62 -8.18
N LEU A 8 -9.35 -5.48 -9.34
CA LEU A 8 -9.28 -4.24 -10.09
C LEU A 8 -10.15 -4.38 -11.33
N ASP A 9 -11.07 -3.46 -11.54
CA ASP A 9 -11.76 -3.30 -12.82
C ASP A 9 -10.88 -2.45 -13.74
N LEU A 10 -10.50 -3.03 -14.88
CA LEU A 10 -9.61 -2.40 -15.86
C LEU A 10 -10.34 -2.05 -17.15
N SER A 11 -11.66 -2.22 -17.21
CA SER A 11 -12.46 -2.02 -18.43
C SER A 11 -12.31 -0.60 -19.02
N GLU A 12 -12.13 0.41 -18.18
CA GLU A 12 -11.93 1.81 -18.59
C GLU A 12 -10.45 2.23 -18.69
N THR A 13 -9.50 1.31 -18.46
CA THR A 13 -8.07 1.63 -18.46
C THR A 13 -7.45 1.39 -19.84
N ARG A 14 -6.72 2.39 -20.36
CA ARG A 14 -6.00 2.28 -21.65
C ARG A 14 -4.75 1.39 -21.59
N GLN A 15 -4.24 1.13 -20.40
CA GLN A 15 -3.02 0.38 -20.16
C GLN A 15 -3.34 -1.05 -19.70
N ALA A 16 -2.82 -2.03 -20.44
CA ALA A 16 -2.89 -3.42 -20.02
C ALA A 16 -1.86 -3.70 -18.92
N LEU A 17 -2.31 -4.27 -17.80
CA LEU A 17 -1.43 -4.85 -16.78
C LEU A 17 -1.05 -6.27 -17.18
N LYS A 18 0.21 -6.63 -16.94
CA LYS A 18 0.75 -7.98 -17.14
C LYS A 18 1.00 -8.64 -15.79
N LEU A 19 1.07 -9.97 -15.79
CA LEU A 19 1.47 -10.72 -14.59
C LEU A 19 2.86 -10.25 -14.13
N GLY A 20 2.97 -9.91 -12.85
CA GLY A 20 4.20 -9.39 -12.24
C GLY A 20 4.32 -7.87 -12.20
N ASP A 21 3.43 -7.12 -12.86
CA ASP A 21 3.41 -5.67 -12.77
C ASP A 21 3.09 -5.21 -11.33
N LYS A 22 3.78 -4.17 -10.88
CA LYS A 22 3.56 -3.55 -9.57
C LYS A 22 2.67 -2.32 -9.73
N VAL A 23 1.62 -2.24 -8.92
CA VAL A 23 0.71 -1.08 -8.85
C VAL A 23 0.85 -0.37 -7.51
N ARG A 24 0.60 0.94 -7.49
CA ARG A 24 0.50 1.71 -6.24
C ARG A 24 -0.97 1.99 -5.98
N LEU A 25 -1.43 1.66 -4.79
CA LEU A 25 -2.80 1.90 -4.34
C LEU A 25 -2.79 3.01 -3.29
N ILE A 26 -3.76 3.91 -3.38
CA ILE A 26 -4.01 4.90 -2.33
C ILE A 26 -5.00 4.25 -1.36
N PRO A 27 -4.69 4.18 -0.05
CA PRO A 27 -5.61 3.60 0.91
C PRO A 27 -6.88 4.43 1.04
N GLY A 28 -8.02 3.76 1.25
CA GLY A 28 -9.32 4.44 1.45
C GLY A 28 -9.42 5.19 2.78
N HIS A 29 -8.65 4.79 3.79
CA HIS A 29 -8.53 5.47 5.08
C HIS A 29 -7.11 5.27 5.62
N CYS A 30 -6.41 6.36 5.93
CA CYS A 30 -4.99 6.29 6.28
C CYS A 30 -4.76 5.64 7.66
N ASP A 31 -5.47 6.06 8.69
CA ASP A 31 -5.27 5.65 10.08
C ASP A 31 -5.38 4.12 10.30
N PRO A 32 -6.46 3.44 9.86
CA PRO A 32 -6.56 1.99 10.05
C PRO A 32 -5.56 1.23 9.16
N THR A 33 -5.19 1.77 7.99
CA THR A 33 -4.20 1.14 7.11
C THR A 33 -2.83 1.14 7.78
N VAL A 34 -2.39 2.27 8.31
CA VAL A 34 -1.09 2.43 8.96
C VAL A 34 -0.94 1.46 10.13
N ASN A 35 -2.02 1.24 10.88
CA ASN A 35 -2.02 0.31 12.00
C ASN A 35 -1.81 -1.17 11.63
N LEU A 36 -1.90 -1.52 10.33
CA LEU A 36 -1.63 -2.87 9.83
C LEU A 36 -0.15 -3.14 9.58
N TYR A 37 0.72 -2.12 9.54
CA TYR A 37 2.11 -2.26 9.12
C TYR A 37 3.08 -1.80 10.21
N ASP A 38 4.20 -2.51 10.35
CA ASP A 38 5.25 -2.14 11.31
C ASP A 38 6.12 -0.96 10.83
N TRP A 39 6.15 -0.69 9.52
CA TRP A 39 7.05 0.30 8.91
C TRP A 39 6.39 1.07 7.78
N TYR A 40 6.77 2.35 7.66
CA TYR A 40 6.70 3.08 6.40
C TYR A 40 7.98 2.91 5.60
N VAL A 41 7.83 2.70 4.30
CA VAL A 41 8.94 2.71 3.34
C VAL A 41 9.01 4.08 2.67
N GLY A 42 9.97 4.91 3.08
CA GLY A 42 10.22 6.23 2.51
C GLY A 42 10.96 6.12 1.18
N VAL A 43 10.39 6.70 0.11
CA VAL A 43 10.95 6.63 -1.26
C VAL A 43 11.22 8.04 -1.80
N ARG A 44 12.43 8.26 -2.32
CA ARG A 44 12.83 9.48 -3.04
C ARG A 44 13.48 9.12 -4.36
N ASN A 45 13.09 9.81 -5.44
CA ASN A 45 13.64 9.58 -6.79
C ASN A 45 13.60 8.10 -7.24
N GLY A 46 12.53 7.38 -6.89
CA GLY A 46 12.35 5.98 -7.26
C GLY A 46 13.19 4.98 -6.46
N ARG A 47 13.90 5.42 -5.41
CA ARG A 47 14.69 4.54 -4.54
C ARG A 47 14.23 4.66 -3.09
N VAL A 48 14.28 3.55 -2.35
CA VAL A 48 14.09 3.56 -0.89
C VAL A 48 15.21 4.39 -0.26
N GLU A 49 14.83 5.35 0.57
CA GLU A 49 15.74 6.25 1.28
C GLU A 49 15.72 6.00 2.79
N ALA A 50 14.57 5.60 3.34
CA ALA A 50 14.41 5.36 4.76
C ALA A 50 13.34 4.31 5.06
N LEU A 51 13.44 3.71 6.25
CA LEU A 51 12.38 2.93 6.88
C LEU A 51 12.02 3.62 8.20
N TRP A 52 10.76 3.99 8.39
CA TRP A 52 10.29 4.61 9.63
C TRP A 52 9.41 3.61 10.38
N GLN A 53 9.76 3.32 11.62
CA GLN A 53 8.93 2.47 12.47
C GLN A 53 7.60 3.15 12.77
N VAL A 54 6.52 2.38 12.68
CA VAL A 54 5.22 2.76 13.23
C VAL A 54 5.24 2.41 14.72
N THR A 55 5.93 3.22 15.52
CA THR A 55 6.21 2.92 16.95
C THR A 55 4.95 2.84 17.81
N ALA A 56 3.86 3.49 17.38
CA ALA A 56 2.57 3.48 18.06
C ALA A 56 1.57 2.46 17.45
N ARG A 57 2.03 1.52 16.62
CA ARG A 57 1.15 0.47 16.07
C ARG A 57 0.47 -0.28 17.21
N GLY A 58 -0.86 -0.39 17.15
CA GLY A 58 -1.68 -1.04 18.15
C GLY A 58 -1.99 -0.19 19.39
N ALA A 59 -1.54 1.06 19.47
CA ALA A 59 -1.90 1.99 20.53
C ALA A 59 -3.31 2.55 20.30
N LEU A 60 -4.34 1.81 20.73
CA LEU A 60 -5.76 2.12 20.52
C LEU A 60 -6.44 2.77 21.74
N THR A 61 -5.65 3.42 22.59
CA THR A 61 -6.08 3.99 23.88
C THR A 61 -6.38 5.47 23.80
#